data_AF-A0A920W2J3-F1
#
_entry.id   AF-A0A920W2J3-F1
#
_cell.length_a   1.000
_cell.length_b   1.000
_cell.length_c   1.000
_cell.angle_alpha   90.00
_cell.angle_beta   90.00
_cell.angle_gamma   90.00
#
_symmetry.space_group_name_H-M   'P 1'
#
loop_
_entity.id
_entity.type
_entity.pdbx_description
1 polymer ?
#
loop_
_entity_poly.entity_id
_entity_poly.type
_entity_poly.pdbx_seq_one_letter_code
_entity_poly.pdbx_strand_id
1 'polypeptide(L)'
;MQRLRFTTSHPNDFTRETIRAYRDIDVLVNHLHLPIQSGNNEVLKSMRRDHTVEEYLELIDELKSEVPGVSLTTDIIVGFPGETDAQFQDTMKIMDGSAVVEFHVFIQPQTWNPCQ
;
A
#
# COMPACT_ATOMS: atom_id res chain seq x y z
N MET A 1 -28.91 1.74 6.85
CA MET A 1 -28.13 0.99 5.84
C MET A 1 -26.94 0.35 6.51
N GLN A 2 -26.70 -0.93 6.26
CA GLN A 2 -25.47 -1.60 6.70
C GLN A 2 -24.34 -1.21 5.74
N ARG A 3 -23.17 -0.91 6.29
CA ARG A 3 -21.94 -0.61 5.54
C ARG A 3 -20.86 -1.59 5.98
N LEU A 4 -20.24 -2.27 5.04
CA LEU A 4 -19.14 -3.19 5.29
C LEU A 4 -17.84 -2.52 4.84
N ARG A 5 -16.83 -2.46 5.72
CA ARG A 5 -15.50 -1.94 5.40
C ARG A 5 -14.51 -3.09 5.49
N PHE A 6 -13.82 -3.33 4.39
CA PHE A 6 -12.69 -4.24 4.37
C PHE A 6 -11.41 -3.48 4.75
N THR A 7 -10.68 -4.01 5.72
CA THR A 7 -9.43 -3.41 6.20
C THR A 7 -8.42 -4.53 6.23
N THR A 8 -7.35 -4.43 5.45
CA THR A 8 -6.27 -5.44 5.44
C THR A 8 -5.01 -4.83 6.04
N SER A 9 -4.26 -5.64 6.79
CA SER A 9 -2.93 -5.29 7.29
C SER A 9 -1.82 -5.63 6.30
N HIS A 10 -2.10 -6.40 5.24
CA HIS A 10 -1.08 -6.86 4.32
C HIS A 10 -1.55 -6.86 2.85
N PRO A 11 -0.76 -6.30 1.91
CA PRO A 11 -1.14 -6.28 0.50
C PRO A 11 -1.33 -7.67 -0.11
N ASN A 12 -0.59 -8.67 0.35
CA ASN A 12 -0.67 -10.02 -0.22
C ASN A 12 -1.97 -10.73 0.12
N ASP A 13 -2.67 -10.30 1.17
CA ASP A 13 -4.00 -10.81 1.51
C ASP A 13 -5.08 -10.21 0.59
N PHE A 14 -4.74 -9.18 -0.19
CA PHE A 14 -5.63 -8.57 -1.16
C PHE A 14 -5.51 -9.27 -2.52
N THR A 15 -6.33 -10.30 -2.69
CA THR A 15 -6.34 -11.11 -3.91
C THR A 15 -7.36 -10.60 -4.95
N ARG A 16 -7.31 -11.17 -6.16
CA ARG A 16 -8.30 -10.90 -7.22
C ARG A 16 -9.73 -11.25 -6.81
N GLU A 17 -9.92 -12.27 -5.97
CA GLU A 17 -11.21 -12.60 -5.39
C GLU A 17 -11.75 -11.45 -4.53
N THR A 18 -10.86 -10.74 -3.83
CA THR A 18 -11.23 -9.57 -3.03
C THR A 18 -11.67 -8.41 -3.93
N ILE A 19 -10.98 -8.19 -5.07
CA ILE A 19 -11.39 -7.19 -6.07
C ILE A 19 -12.81 -7.49 -6.59
N ARG A 20 -13.10 -8.76 -6.92
CA ARG A 20 -14.45 -9.18 -7.35
C ARG A 20 -15.49 -8.93 -6.26
N ALA A 21 -15.15 -9.17 -5.00
CA ALA A 21 -16.06 -8.87 -3.88
C ALA A 21 -16.40 -7.37 -3.79
N TYR A 22 -15.46 -6.47 -4.10
CA TYR A 22 -15.74 -5.03 -4.19
C TYR A 22 -16.68 -4.67 -5.36
N ARG A 23 -16.67 -5.45 -6.44
CA ARG A 23 -17.62 -5.28 -7.55
C ARG A 23 -19.02 -5.79 -7.20
N ASP A 24 -19.10 -6.96 -6.57
CA ASP A 24 -20.35 -7.73 -6.47
C ASP A 24 -21.15 -7.44 -5.19
N ILE A 25 -20.54 -6.81 -4.17
CA ILE A 25 -21.18 -6.56 -2.86
C ILE A 25 -21.56 -5.07 -2.73
N ASP A 26 -22.83 -4.76 -2.96
CA ASP A 26 -23.38 -3.38 -2.93
C ASP A 26 -23.20 -2.64 -1.59
N VAL A 27 -23.10 -3.37 -0.47
CA VAL A 27 -22.93 -2.76 0.87
C VAL A 27 -21.46 -2.54 1.23
N LEU A 28 -20.52 -3.01 0.41
CA LEU A 28 -19.10 -2.80 0.62
C LEU A 28 -18.74 -1.37 0.26
N VAL A 29 -18.01 -0.71 1.16
CA VAL A 29 -17.62 0.69 0.96
C VAL A 29 -16.47 0.75 -0.04
N ASN A 30 -16.57 1.63 -1.05
CA ASN A 30 -15.54 1.92 -2.06
C ASN A 30 -14.33 2.69 -1.49
N HIS A 31 -13.83 2.27 -0.32
CA HIS A 31 -12.64 2.80 0.31
C HIS A 31 -11.78 1.64 0.81
N LEU A 32 -10.60 1.49 0.24
CA LEU A 32 -9.64 0.44 0.59
C LEU A 32 -8.39 1.06 1.22
N HIS A 33 -7.95 0.47 2.33
CA HIS A 33 -6.62 0.72 2.89
C HIS A 33 -5.68 -0.41 2.48
N LEU A 34 -4.60 -0.09 1.78
CA LEU A 34 -3.64 -1.07 1.26
C LEU A 34 -2.20 -0.55 1.40
N PRO A 35 -1.45 -0.98 2.44
CA PRO A 35 -0.17 -0.37 2.78
C PRO A 35 1.00 -0.88 1.93
N ILE A 36 1.60 -0.01 1.11
CA ILE A 36 2.85 -0.33 0.37
C ILE A 36 4.10 -0.22 1.25
N GLN A 37 4.11 0.70 2.21
CA GLN A 37 5.19 0.98 3.17
C GLN A 37 6.47 1.60 2.60
N SER A 38 6.94 1.20 1.42
CA SER A 38 8.08 1.84 0.76
C SER A 38 7.93 1.73 -0.75
N GLY A 39 8.45 2.71 -1.48
CA GLY A 39 8.53 2.65 -2.94
C GLY A 39 9.82 2.07 -3.49
N ASN A 40 10.60 1.34 -2.67
CA ASN A 40 11.80 0.69 -3.13
C ASN A 40 11.83 -0.80 -2.73
N ASN A 41 12.04 -1.67 -3.71
CA ASN A 41 12.02 -3.13 -3.52
C ASN A 41 13.10 -3.66 -2.57
N GLU A 42 14.26 -3.01 -2.46
CA GLU A 42 15.31 -3.41 -1.50
C GLU A 42 14.90 -3.08 -0.06
N VAL A 43 14.27 -1.92 0.14
CA VAL A 43 13.72 -1.50 1.43
C VAL A 43 12.56 -2.41 1.83
N LEU A 44 11.63 -2.70 0.91
CA LEU A 44 10.52 -3.65 1.12
C LEU A 44 11.04 -5.03 1.55
N LYS A 45 12.06 -5.54 0.85
CA LYS A 45 12.70 -6.81 1.21
C LYS A 45 13.34 -6.76 2.59
N SER A 46 13.98 -5.65 2.94
CA SER A 46 14.58 -5.44 4.26
C SER A 46 13.52 -5.35 5.38
N MET A 47 12.34 -4.84 5.06
CA MET A 47 11.13 -4.86 5.91
C MET A 47 10.45 -6.24 5.97
N ARG A 48 10.97 -7.26 5.26
CA ARG A 48 10.36 -8.60 5.11
C ARG A 48 8.96 -8.55 4.49
N ARG A 49 8.80 -7.74 3.45
CA ARG A 49 7.60 -7.72 2.62
C ARG A 49 7.78 -8.68 1.45
N ASP A 50 6.74 -9.47 1.21
CA ASP A 50 6.67 -10.47 0.15
C ASP A 50 5.91 -9.91 -1.08
N HIS A 51 6.16 -8.65 -1.44
CA HIS A 51 5.65 -8.02 -2.67
C HIS A 51 6.64 -6.98 -3.20
N THR A 52 6.51 -6.63 -4.47
CA THR A 52 7.24 -5.54 -5.11
C THR A 52 6.35 -4.32 -5.34
N VAL A 53 7.00 -3.19 -5.64
CA VAL A 53 6.35 -1.95 -6.07
C VAL A 53 5.48 -2.19 -7.31
N GLU A 54 6.01 -2.94 -8.28
CA GLU A 54 5.32 -3.23 -9.54
C GLU A 54 4.05 -4.04 -9.28
N GLU A 55 4.13 -5.09 -8.47
CA GLU A 55 2.97 -5.91 -8.09
C GLU A 55 1.90 -5.07 -7.38
N TYR A 56 2.31 -4.13 -6.52
CA TYR A 56 1.37 -3.22 -5.86
C TYR A 56 0.67 -2.27 -6.85
N LEU A 57 1.40 -1.69 -7.79
CA LEU A 57 0.84 -0.79 -8.79
C LEU A 57 -0.11 -1.50 -9.75
N GLU A 58 0.27 -2.70 -10.22
CA GLU A 58 -0.59 -3.55 -11.05
C GLU A 58 -1.91 -3.90 -10.34
N LEU A 59 -1.84 -4.19 -9.03
CA LEU A 59 -3.00 -4.48 -8.20
C LEU A 59 -3.94 -3.29 -8.05
N ILE A 60 -3.39 -2.08 -7.89
CA ILE A 60 -4.18 -0.84 -7.84
C ILE A 60 -4.87 -0.57 -9.18
N ASP A 61 -4.15 -0.75 -10.28
CA ASP A 61 -4.71 -0.52 -11.62
C ASP A 61 -5.84 -1.51 -11.93
N GLU A 62 -5.67 -2.79 -11.59
CA GLU A 62 -6.72 -3.81 -11.71
C GLU A 62 -7.95 -3.43 -10.87
N LEU A 63 -7.75 -3.03 -9.61
CA LEU A 63 -8.82 -2.61 -8.71
C LEU A 63 -9.59 -1.39 -9.24
N LYS A 64 -8.90 -0.37 -9.75
CA LYS A 64 -9.53 0.84 -10.31
C LYS A 64 -10.31 0.56 -11.59
N SER A 65 -9.83 -0.39 -12.40
CA SER A 65 -10.52 -0.84 -13.61
C SER A 65 -11.84 -1.55 -13.28
N GLU A 66 -11.83 -2.44 -12.27
CA GLU A 66 -13.02 -3.21 -11.89
C GLU A 66 -14.00 -2.41 -11.01
N VAL A 67 -13.49 -1.47 -10.21
CA VAL A 67 -14.27 -0.69 -9.25
C VAL A 67 -14.01 0.81 -9.45
N PRO A 68 -14.57 1.43 -10.51
CA PRO A 68 -14.40 2.84 -10.77
C PRO A 68 -14.85 3.71 -9.59
N GLY A 69 -13.99 4.64 -9.17
CA GLY A 69 -14.28 5.56 -8.06
C GLY A 69 -13.90 5.03 -6.67
N VAL A 70 -13.22 3.88 -6.59
CA VAL A 70 -12.60 3.42 -5.33
C VAL A 70 -11.56 4.43 -4.81
N SER A 71 -11.69 4.78 -3.53
CA SER A 71 -10.71 5.59 -2.81
C SER A 71 -9.67 4.67 -2.15
N LEU A 72 -8.40 4.99 -2.33
CA LEU A 72 -7.27 4.22 -1.82
C LEU A 72 -6.44 5.03 -0.82
N THR A 73 -6.22 4.45 0.34
CA THR A 73 -5.29 4.97 1.35
C THR A 73 -4.13 3.99 1.52
N THR A 74 -2.93 4.51 1.73
CA THR A 74 -1.72 3.69 1.93
C THR A 74 -0.88 4.22 3.09
N ASP A 75 -0.13 3.34 3.72
CA ASP A 75 0.87 3.71 4.72
C ASP A 75 2.25 3.69 4.07
N ILE A 76 3.08 4.69 4.41
CA ILE A 76 4.49 4.82 4.00
C ILE A 76 5.34 4.93 5.27
N ILE A 77 6.47 4.25 5.30
CA ILE A 77 7.47 4.30 6.35
C ILE A 77 8.72 4.97 5.77
N VAL A 78 9.12 6.10 6.35
CA VAL A 78 10.34 6.84 5.99
C VAL A 78 11.34 6.79 7.13
N GLY A 79 12.63 6.90 6.80
CA GLY A 79 13.72 6.84 7.78
C GLY A 79 14.07 5.41 8.21
N PHE A 80 13.63 4.39 7.46
CA PHE A 80 13.89 2.99 7.81
C PHE A 80 15.41 2.76 8.01
N PRO A 81 15.83 1.97 9.02
CA PRO A 81 17.25 1.71 9.26
C PRO A 81 17.94 1.15 8.01
N GLY A 82 18.91 1.90 7.48
CA GLY A 82 19.62 1.56 6.24
C GLY A 82 19.01 2.11 4.96
N GLU A 83 17.90 2.85 5.03
CA GLU A 83 17.34 3.57 3.89
C GLU A 83 18.31 4.68 3.44
N THR A 84 18.64 4.67 2.15
CA THR A 84 19.46 5.68 1.49
C THR A 84 18.60 6.78 0.90
N ASP A 85 19.18 7.96 0.66
CA ASP A 85 18.48 9.07 0.00
C ASP A 85 17.89 8.66 -1.36
N ALA A 86 18.58 7.81 -2.12
CA ALA A 86 18.07 7.32 -3.41
C ALA A 86 16.81 6.45 -3.25
N GLN A 87 16.78 5.56 -2.26
CA GLN A 87 15.62 4.72 -1.97
C GLN A 87 14.44 5.55 -1.43
N PHE A 88 14.72 6.59 -0.66
CA PHE A 88 13.72 7.57 -0.27
C PHE A 88 13.13 8.31 -1.51
N GLN A 89 13.99 8.72 -2.45
CA GLN A 89 13.52 9.35 -3.70
C GLN A 89 12.65 8.42 -4.54
N ASP A 90 12.92 7.11 -4.55
CA ASP A 90 12.04 6.15 -5.23
C ASP A 90 10.64 6.10 -4.61
N THR A 91 10.56 6.19 -3.27
CA THR A 91 9.27 6.32 -2.57
C THR A 91 8.53 7.60 -2.96
N MET A 92 9.24 8.73 -3.06
CA MET A 92 8.66 10.00 -3.50
C MET A 92 8.08 9.92 -4.92
N LYS A 93 8.77 9.23 -5.85
CA LYS A 93 8.25 9.05 -7.22
C LYS A 93 6.91 8.32 -7.25
N ILE A 94 6.71 7.33 -6.37
CA ILE A 94 5.41 6.64 -6.25
C ILE A 94 4.37 7.59 -5.69
N MET A 95 4.70 8.39 -4.68
CA MET A 95 3.75 9.35 -4.10
C MET A 95 3.28 10.36 -5.15
N ASP A 96 4.18 10.83 -6.01
CA ASP A 96 3.85 11.77 -7.10
C ASP A 96 3.09 11.12 -8.26
N GLY A 97 3.39 9.85 -8.58
CA GLY A 97 2.87 9.15 -9.75
C GLY A 97 1.66 8.25 -9.50
N SER A 98 1.38 7.88 -8.25
CA SER A 98 0.31 6.93 -7.91
C SER A 98 -1.04 7.61 -7.78
N ALA A 99 -2.09 6.87 -8.11
CA ALA A 99 -3.46 7.35 -8.02
C ALA A 99 -4.08 7.16 -6.62
N VAL A 100 -3.24 7.09 -5.58
CA VAL A 100 -3.62 6.97 -4.17
C VAL A 100 -4.11 8.34 -3.69
N VAL A 101 -5.20 8.37 -2.92
CA VAL A 101 -5.82 9.64 -2.49
C VAL A 101 -5.30 10.13 -1.15
N GLU A 102 -4.76 9.24 -0.32
CA GLU A 102 -4.28 9.57 1.02
C GLU A 102 -3.08 8.71 1.40
N PHE A 103 -2.08 9.34 2.02
CA PHE A 103 -0.87 8.71 2.51
C PHE A 103 -0.73 8.98 4.00
N HIS A 104 -0.59 7.91 4.80
CA HIS A 104 -0.12 8.05 6.17
C HIS A 104 1.38 7.81 6.20
N VAL A 105 2.12 8.80 6.69
CA VAL A 105 3.58 8.73 6.75
C VAL A 105 4.02 8.51 8.19
N PHE A 106 4.72 7.40 8.42
CA PHE A 106 5.32 7.06 9.69
C PHE A 106 6.84 7.21 9.60
N ILE A 107 7.43 7.85 10.59
CA ILE A 107 8.89 7.97 10.69
C ILE A 107 9.39 6.84 11.57
N GLN A 108 10.19 5.96 11.00
CA GLN A 108 10.95 4.99 11.79
C GLN A 108 12.33 5.59 12.07
N PRO A 109 12.78 5.69 13.32
CA PRO A 109 14.13 6.20 13.60
C PRO A 109 15.18 5.22 13.08
N GLN A 110 16.21 5.70 12.39
CA GLN A 110 17.35 4.86 11.97
C GLN A 110 18.10 4.21 13.15
N THR A 111 17.93 4.75 14.36
CA THR A 111 18.49 4.21 15.60
C THR A 111 17.66 3.06 16.19
N TRP A 112 16.47 2.78 15.65
CA TRP A 112 15.60 1.72 16.15
C TRP A 112 15.96 0.39 15.50
N ASN A 113 16.47 -0.55 16.31
CA ASN A 113 16.76 -1.91 15.89
C ASN A 113 15.79 -2.85 16.64
N PRO A 114 14.86 -3.56 15.96
CA PRO A 114 13.94 -4.48 16.64
C PRO A 114 14.64 -5.69 17.27
N CYS A 115 15.93 -5.89 16.99
CA CYS A 115 16.75 -6.98 17.50
C CYS A 115 17.71 -6.57 18.64
N GLN A 116 17.47 -5.45 19.33
CA GLN A 116 18.14 -5.12 20.61
C GLN A 116 17.18 -5.21 21.79
#